data_AF-A0A7S3WKQ6-F1
#
_entry.id   AF-A0A7S3WKQ6-F1
#
_cell.length_a   1.000
_cell.length_b   1.000
_cell.length_c   1.000
_cell.angle_alpha   90.00
_cell.angle_beta   90.00
_cell.angle_gamma   90.00
#
_symmetry.space_group_name_H-M   'P 1'
#
loop_
_entity.id
_entity.type
_entity.pdbx_description
1 polymer ?
#
loop_
_entity_poly.entity_id
_entity_poly.type
_entity_poly.pdbx_seq_one_letter_code
_entity_poly.pdbx_strand_id
1 'polypeptide(L)'
;PRGAVGKGAGKGKGSGTTAAAGRGGGDAAQDARRAERMFRLNLRSAEAGDPVAQLEVGKAYLHGAGAAADPEQARRWLEQAALQGVHAAKAHLEQISSP
;
A
#
# COMPACT_ATOMS: atom_id res chain seq x y z
N PRO A 1 24.04 5.14 -35.45
CA PRO A 1 22.64 5.60 -35.63
C PRO A 1 21.68 4.44 -35.89
N ARG A 2 20.67 4.28 -35.01
CA ARG A 2 19.43 3.46 -35.07
C ARG A 2 18.96 3.41 -33.61
N GLY A 3 17.94 4.12 -33.15
CA GLY A 3 16.56 4.20 -33.62
C GLY A 3 15.70 3.79 -32.42
N ALA A 4 14.79 4.67 -31.98
CA ALA A 4 14.12 4.70 -30.68
C ALA A 4 12.94 3.70 -30.50
N VAL A 5 12.29 3.80 -29.33
CA VAL A 5 10.93 3.31 -28.90
C VAL A 5 10.94 1.96 -28.14
N GLY A 6 10.26 1.72 -27.01
CA GLY A 6 9.35 2.47 -26.14
C GLY A 6 8.54 1.52 -25.21
N LYS A 7 8.22 1.98 -23.99
CA LYS A 7 7.10 1.65 -23.05
C LYS A 7 6.81 0.18 -22.59
N GLY A 8 6.78 0.01 -21.25
CA GLY A 8 5.53 -0.17 -20.48
C GLY A 8 4.95 -1.57 -20.19
N ALA A 9 4.94 -1.93 -18.89
CA ALA A 9 3.93 -2.65 -18.09
C ALA A 9 3.31 -3.99 -18.57
N GLY A 10 3.26 -4.99 -17.66
CA GLY A 10 2.38 -6.15 -17.81
C GLY A 10 2.55 -7.25 -16.76
N LYS A 11 1.60 -7.32 -15.84
CA LYS A 11 1.31 -8.33 -14.81
C LYS A 11 1.68 -9.79 -15.12
N GLY A 12 1.93 -10.53 -14.04
CA GLY A 12 1.37 -11.86 -13.84
C GLY A 12 2.37 -13.01 -13.96
N LYS A 13 2.72 -13.62 -12.82
CA LYS A 13 3.11 -15.02 -12.78
C LYS A 13 2.41 -15.71 -11.63
N GLY A 14 1.20 -16.20 -11.92
CA GLY A 14 0.72 -17.43 -11.32
C GLY A 14 1.26 -18.60 -12.13
N SER A 15 1.77 -19.62 -11.44
CA SER A 15 1.98 -20.96 -12.00
C SER A 15 2.15 -21.95 -10.85
N GLY A 16 1.08 -22.68 -10.58
CA GLY A 16 1.00 -23.81 -9.66
C GLY A 16 -0.35 -24.48 -9.88
N THR A 17 -0.34 -25.57 -10.64
CA THR A 17 -1.47 -26.20 -11.30
C THR A 17 -2.34 -27.09 -10.41
N THR A 18 -3.56 -27.35 -10.90
CA THR A 18 -4.44 -28.54 -10.73
C THR A 18 -5.68 -28.43 -9.85
N ALA A 19 -6.70 -29.13 -10.34
CA ALA A 19 -8.12 -29.14 -10.07
C ALA A 19 -8.55 -29.41 -8.61
N ALA A 20 -9.58 -28.70 -8.15
CA ALA A 20 -10.76 -29.26 -7.47
C ALA A 20 -11.73 -28.13 -7.07
N ALA A 21 -13.02 -28.43 -7.09
CA ALA A 21 -14.11 -27.52 -6.75
C ALA A 21 -14.03 -26.97 -5.30
N GLY A 22 -14.46 -25.71 -5.14
CA GLY A 22 -14.86 -25.12 -3.85
C GLY A 22 -13.81 -24.23 -3.16
N ARG A 23 -14.27 -23.06 -2.67
CA ARG A 23 -13.59 -22.11 -1.75
C ARG A 23 -12.72 -21.02 -2.39
N GLY A 24 -13.33 -20.05 -3.08
CA GLY A 24 -12.64 -18.80 -3.46
C GLY A 24 -12.88 -17.61 -2.51
N GLY A 25 -13.90 -17.68 -1.65
CA GLY A 25 -14.32 -16.55 -0.80
C GLY A 25 -13.70 -16.53 0.61
N GLY A 26 -13.14 -17.64 1.08
CA GLY A 26 -12.57 -17.75 2.43
C GLY A 26 -11.24 -16.99 2.58
N ASP A 27 -10.39 -17.08 1.56
CA ASP A 27 -9.04 -16.53 1.58
C ASP A 27 -9.07 -15.01 1.43
N ALA A 28 -9.85 -14.48 0.47
CA ALA A 28 -10.01 -13.03 0.30
C ALA A 28 -10.58 -12.33 1.54
N ALA A 29 -11.56 -12.95 2.21
CA ALA A 29 -12.11 -12.42 3.47
C ALA A 29 -11.10 -12.54 4.63
N GLN A 30 -10.27 -13.58 4.64
CA GLN A 30 -9.22 -13.75 5.64
C GLN A 30 -8.08 -12.75 5.43
N ASP A 31 -7.73 -12.47 4.18
CA ASP A 31 -6.72 -11.49 3.79
C ASP A 31 -7.18 -10.07 4.12
N ALA A 32 -8.44 -9.73 3.85
CA ALA A 32 -9.02 -8.46 4.29
C ALA A 32 -8.95 -8.30 5.82
N ARG A 33 -9.32 -9.35 6.59
CA ARG A 33 -9.20 -9.33 8.06
C ARG A 33 -7.76 -9.23 8.55
N ARG A 34 -6.80 -9.81 7.83
CA ARG A 34 -5.36 -9.67 8.15
C ARG A 34 -4.90 -8.24 7.87
N ALA A 35 -5.28 -7.67 6.73
CA ALA A 35 -4.95 -6.30 6.37
C ALA A 35 -5.50 -5.31 7.39
N GLU A 36 -6.75 -5.45 7.83
CA GLU A 36 -7.36 -4.59 8.86
C GLU A 36 -6.62 -4.70 10.20
N ARG A 37 -6.27 -5.91 10.63
CA ARG A 37 -5.46 -6.08 11.85
C ARG A 37 -4.08 -5.44 11.74
N MET A 38 -3.40 -5.65 10.63
CA MET A 38 -2.08 -5.06 10.39
C MET A 38 -2.16 -3.52 10.35
N PHE A 39 -3.18 -2.98 9.69
CA PHE A 39 -3.45 -1.55 9.68
C PHE A 39 -3.61 -1.00 11.09
N ARG A 40 -4.44 -1.63 11.94
CA ARG A 40 -4.63 -1.19 13.33
C ARG A 40 -3.38 -1.27 14.19
N LEU A 41 -2.55 -2.29 14.00
CA LEU A 41 -1.27 -2.42 14.71
C LEU A 41 -0.30 -1.31 14.29
N ASN A 42 -0.18 -1.06 12.99
CA ASN A 42 0.65 0.03 12.47
C ASN A 42 0.13 1.39 12.89
N LEU A 43 -1.20 1.58 12.94
CA LEU A 43 -1.80 2.84 13.39
C LEU A 43 -1.36 3.20 14.81
N ARG A 44 -1.38 2.24 15.73
CA ARG A 44 -0.90 2.46 17.11
C ARG A 44 0.58 2.87 17.15
N SER A 45 1.42 2.22 16.35
CA SER A 45 2.84 2.57 16.27
C SER A 45 3.06 3.95 15.61
N ALA A 46 2.26 4.28 14.59
CA ALA A 46 2.31 5.56 13.91
C ALA A 46 1.88 6.72 14.84
N GLU A 47 0.84 6.49 15.65
CA GLU A 47 0.40 7.38 16.72
C GLU A 47 1.46 7.55 17.82
N ALA A 48 2.25 6.51 18.09
CA ALA A 48 3.40 6.58 19.00
C ALA A 48 4.61 7.32 18.39
N GLY A 49 4.52 7.78 17.14
CA GLY A 49 5.55 8.52 16.45
C GLY A 49 6.50 7.66 15.62
N ASP A 50 6.27 6.36 15.48
CA ASP A 50 7.15 5.50 14.68
C ASP A 50 7.08 5.90 13.18
N PRO A 51 8.20 6.35 12.59
CA PRO A 51 8.16 6.93 11.25
C PRO A 51 7.95 5.88 10.16
N VAL A 52 8.33 4.62 10.40
CA VAL A 52 8.09 3.51 9.47
C VAL A 52 6.62 3.12 9.48
N ALA A 53 5.99 3.08 10.65
CA ALA A 53 4.57 2.82 10.79
C ALA A 53 3.73 3.93 10.17
N GLN A 54 4.12 5.20 10.32
CA GLN A 54 3.47 6.32 9.64
C GLN A 54 3.51 6.17 8.11
N LEU A 55 4.63 5.72 7.54
CA LEU A 55 4.73 5.38 6.12
C LEU A 55 3.74 4.25 5.74
N GLU A 56 3.70 3.16 6.51
CA GLU A 56 2.83 2.01 6.21
C GLU A 56 1.34 2.35 6.34
N VAL A 57 0.95 3.14 7.34
CA VAL A 57 -0.41 3.65 7.50
C VAL A 57 -0.77 4.58 6.34
N GLY A 58 0.15 5.47 5.94
CA GLY A 58 -0.03 6.34 4.78
C GLY A 58 -0.27 5.55 3.49
N LYS A 59 0.53 4.52 3.22
CA LYS A 59 0.34 3.60 2.09
C LYS A 59 -0.98 2.85 2.16
N ALA A 60 -1.37 2.40 3.36
CA ALA A 60 -2.63 1.70 3.56
C ALA A 60 -3.83 2.58 3.21
N TYR A 61 -3.82 3.85 3.61
CA TYR A 61 -4.83 4.83 3.21
C TYR A 61 -4.77 5.18 1.73
N LEU A 62 -3.60 5.18 1.09
CA LEU A 62 -3.50 5.38 -0.37
C LEU A 62 -4.18 4.26 -1.17
N HIS A 63 -3.98 3.02 -0.75
CA HIS A 63 -4.38 1.84 -1.51
C HIS A 63 -5.66 1.18 -1.00
N GLY A 64 -6.24 1.65 0.10
CA GLY A 64 -7.39 1.02 0.75
C GLY A 64 -7.06 -0.35 1.37
N ALA A 65 -5.85 -0.52 1.90
CA ALA A 65 -5.38 -1.80 2.45
C ALA A 65 -5.65 -1.89 3.95
N GLY A 66 -6.73 -2.56 4.34
CA GLY A 66 -7.12 -2.70 5.76
C GLY A 66 -7.83 -1.49 6.36
N ALA A 67 -7.95 -0.41 5.59
CA ALA A 67 -8.81 0.74 5.83
C ALA A 67 -9.41 1.21 4.50
N ALA A 68 -10.44 2.05 4.53
CA ALA A 68 -10.93 2.71 3.32
C ALA A 68 -9.83 3.62 2.74
N ALA A 69 -9.77 3.71 1.41
CA ALA A 69 -8.82 4.59 0.76
C ALA A 69 -9.18 6.06 1.10
N ASP A 70 -8.20 6.80 1.60
CA ASP A 70 -8.33 8.19 2.00
C ASP A 70 -7.02 8.94 1.69
N PRO A 71 -6.93 9.61 0.52
CA PRO A 71 -5.70 10.29 0.12
C PRO A 71 -5.35 11.48 1.02
N GLU A 72 -6.33 12.10 1.69
CA GLU A 72 -6.07 13.19 2.63
C GLU A 72 -5.39 12.66 3.89
N GLN A 73 -5.92 11.57 4.45
CA GLN A 73 -5.33 10.92 5.62
C GLN A 73 -3.98 10.30 5.28
N ALA A 74 -3.84 9.72 4.09
CA ALA A 74 -2.55 9.24 3.61
C ALA A 74 -1.49 10.35 3.56
N ARG A 75 -1.84 11.52 2.99
CA ARG A 75 -0.93 12.67 2.91
C ARG A 75 -0.43 13.06 4.29
N ARG A 76 -1.33 13.18 5.28
CA ARG A 76 -0.97 13.55 6.66
C ARG A 76 0.05 12.59 7.28
N TRP A 77 -0.19 11.28 7.19
CA TRP A 77 0.73 10.29 7.75
C TRP A 77 2.08 10.25 7.03
N LEU A 78 2.06 10.39 5.69
CA LEU A 78 3.28 10.42 4.88
C LEU A 78 4.09 11.71 5.12
N GLU A 79 3.43 12.85 5.34
CA GLU A 79 4.09 14.11 5.73
C GLU A 79 4.83 13.92 7.06
N GLN A 80 4.19 13.33 8.07
CA GLN A 80 4.84 13.05 9.35
C GLN A 80 6.05 12.11 9.19
N ALA A 81 5.91 11.04 8.42
CA ALA A 81 7.02 10.13 8.14
C ALA A 81 8.17 10.85 7.41
N ALA A 82 7.86 11.69 6.43
CA ALA A 82 8.85 12.47 5.67
C ALA A 82 9.60 13.47 6.56
N LEU A 83 8.90 14.13 7.50
CA LEU A 83 9.50 15.05 8.48
C LEU A 83 10.50 14.33 9.40
N GLN A 84 10.26 13.05 9.69
CA GLN A 84 11.15 12.20 10.49
C GLN A 84 12.26 11.53 9.67
N GLY A 85 12.42 11.89 8.39
CA GLY A 85 13.52 11.41 7.54
C GLY A 85 13.20 10.16 6.72
N VAL A 86 11.94 9.72 6.64
CA VAL A 86 11.54 8.60 5.77
C VAL A 86 11.41 9.07 4.33
N HIS A 87 12.48 8.89 3.57
CA HIS A 87 12.57 9.35 2.19
C HIS A 87 11.53 8.68 1.28
N ALA A 88 11.17 7.43 1.56
CA ALA A 88 10.12 6.70 0.84
C ALA A 88 8.75 7.39 0.94
N ALA A 89 8.46 8.11 2.03
CA ALA A 89 7.19 8.80 2.20
C ALA A 89 7.01 9.95 1.19
N LYS A 90 8.10 10.65 0.84
CA LYS A 90 8.09 11.72 -0.17
C LYS A 90 7.64 11.20 -1.53
N ALA A 91 8.12 10.02 -1.95
CA ALA A 91 7.72 9.42 -3.23
C ALA A 91 6.21 9.11 -3.30
N HIS A 92 5.57 8.85 -2.17
CA HIS A 92 4.12 8.65 -2.09
C HIS A 92 3.34 9.97 -2.00
N LEU A 93 3.90 11.01 -1.39
CA LEU A 93 3.31 12.35 -1.40
C LEU A 93 3.20 12.92 -2.82
N GLU A 94 4.24 12.73 -3.64
CA GLU A 94 4.22 13.14 -5.05
C GLU A 94 3.08 12.45 -5.83
N GLN A 95 2.77 11.18 -5.50
CA GLN A 95 1.66 10.44 -6.12
C GLN A 95 0.28 10.99 -5.73
N ILE A 96 0.14 11.54 -4.51
CA ILE A 96 -1.11 12.16 -4.05
C ILE A 96 -1.30 13.54 -4.66
N SER A 97 -0.21 14.29 -4.84
CA SER A 97 -0.25 15.65 -5.40
C SER A 97 -0.41 15.66 -6.92
N SER A 98 -0.25 14.54 -7.60
CA SER A 98 -0.45 14.42 -9.04
C SER A 98 -1.94 14.18 -9.35
N PRO A 99 -2.63 15.08 -10.09
CA PRO A 99 -4.05 14.94 -10.43
C PRO A 99 -4.32 13.86 -11.49
#